data_AF-A0AAD6YI24-F1
#
_entry.id   AF-A0AAD6YI24-F1
#
_cell.length_a   1.000
_cell.length_b   1.000
_cell.length_c   1.000
_cell.angle_alpha   90.00
_cell.angle_beta   90.00
_cell.angle_gamma   90.00
#
_symmetry.space_group_name_H-M   'P 1'
#
loop_
_entity.id
_entity.type
_entity.pdbx_description
1 polymer ?
#
loop_
_entity_poly.entity_id
_entity_poly.type
_entity_poly.pdbx_seq_one_letter_code
_entity_poly.pdbx_strand_id
1 'polypeptide(L)'
;MVDMIGIQYNPRYFEDPHIFKPSRWYGLPTDSELFTAFSVGQRACIGRRFATVEATCFLTLFLRDWKVLPILRDGESKAAWKMRILDAHIVITLGVRDIPLRFERRKRA
;
A
#
# COMPACT_ATOMS: atom_id res chain seq x y z
N MET A 1 10.08 -22.02 2.37
CA MET A 1 9.02 -21.00 2.21
C MET A 1 9.40 -19.82 3.09
N VAL A 2 9.47 -18.60 2.55
CA VAL A 2 9.84 -17.39 3.32
C VAL A 2 8.56 -16.61 3.60
N ASP A 3 8.26 -16.38 4.88
CA ASP A 3 7.11 -15.57 5.28
C ASP A 3 7.44 -14.08 5.16
N MET A 4 7.27 -13.54 3.95
CA MET A 4 7.50 -12.13 3.68
C MET A 4 6.51 -11.22 4.41
N ILE A 5 5.29 -11.70 4.71
CA ILE A 5 4.28 -10.93 5.43
C ILE A 5 4.69 -10.82 6.90
N GLY A 6 4.98 -11.95 7.54
CA GLY A 6 5.41 -12.00 8.95
C GLY A 6 6.65 -11.15 9.22
N ILE A 7 7.63 -11.13 8.30
CA ILE A 7 8.81 -10.25 8.42
C ILE A 7 8.41 -8.76 8.44
N GLN A 8 7.50 -8.33 7.54
CA GLN A 8 7.02 -6.94 7.49
C GLN A 8 6.15 -6.55 8.70
N TYR A 9 5.64 -7.52 9.46
CA TYR A 9 4.92 -7.30 10.71
C TYR A 9 5.74 -7.56 11.98
N ASN A 10 7.05 -7.83 11.85
CA ASN A 10 7.88 -8.20 12.99
C ASN A 10 8.31 -6.97 13.81
N PRO A 11 7.94 -6.85 15.10
CA PRO A 11 8.27 -5.70 15.94
C PRO A 11 9.76 -5.54 16.22
N ARG A 12 10.58 -6.58 16.00
CA ARG A 12 12.05 -6.50 16.10
C ARG A 12 12.65 -5.57 15.04
N TYR A 13 12.01 -5.46 13.89
CA TYR A 13 12.49 -4.66 12.75
C TYR A 13 11.64 -3.41 12.52
N PHE A 14 10.36 -3.45 12.89
CA PHE A 14 9.41 -2.38 12.63
C PHE A 14 8.66 -1.99 13.90
N GLU A 15 8.96 -0.81 14.45
CA GLU A 15 8.15 -0.18 15.50
C GLU A 15 6.70 -0.01 15.02
N ASP A 16 5.69 -0.37 15.81
CA ASP A 16 4.27 -0.31 15.43
C ASP A 16 3.98 -0.94 14.06
N PRO A 17 4.26 -2.24 13.85
CA PRO A 17 4.23 -2.86 12.53
C PRO A 17 2.81 -2.88 11.91
N HIS A 18 1.78 -2.84 12.75
CA HIS A 18 0.38 -2.83 12.31
C HIS A 18 -0.15 -1.44 11.94
N ILE A 19 0.64 -0.38 12.14
CA ILE A 19 0.26 1.00 11.81
C ILE A 19 0.81 1.39 10.44
N PHE A 20 -0.07 1.92 9.58
CA PHE A 20 0.33 2.55 8.32
C PHE A 20 1.07 3.86 8.59
N LYS A 21 2.41 3.82 8.58
CA LYS A 21 3.31 4.93 8.93
C LYS A 21 4.27 5.21 7.76
N PRO A 22 3.90 6.07 6.77
CA PRO A 22 4.76 6.38 5.63
C PRO A 22 6.13 6.93 6.00
N SER A 23 6.21 7.68 7.10
CA SER A 23 7.45 8.26 7.62
C SER A 23 8.52 7.23 7.99
N ARG A 24 8.15 5.95 8.17
CA ARG A 24 9.08 4.83 8.38
C ARG A 24 10.15 4.73 7.29
N TRP A 25 9.81 5.17 6.08
CA TRP A 25 10.67 5.00 4.90
C TRP A 25 11.50 6.25 4.57
N TYR A 26 11.41 7.31 5.37
CA TYR A 26 12.15 8.55 5.11
C TYR A 26 13.65 8.35 5.33
N GLY A 27 14.46 8.87 4.40
CA GLY A 27 15.92 8.77 4.47
C GLY A 27 16.49 7.37 4.16
N LEU A 28 15.64 6.38 3.87
CA LEU A 28 16.09 5.06 3.46
C LEU A 28 16.42 5.03 1.95
N PRO A 29 17.44 4.27 1.53
CA PRO A 29 17.70 4.02 0.12
C PRO A 29 16.50 3.35 -0.57
N THR A 30 16.23 3.72 -1.83
CA THR A 30 15.14 3.12 -2.63
C THR A 30 15.32 1.60 -2.83
N ASP A 31 16.55 1.11 -2.74
CA ASP A 31 16.93 -0.30 -2.85
C ASP A 31 16.99 -1.06 -1.52
N SER A 32 16.65 -0.42 -0.39
CA SER A 32 16.67 -1.01 0.96
C SER A 32 16.06 -2.43 1.00
N GLU A 33 16.80 -3.36 1.61
CA GLU A 33 16.38 -4.75 1.80
C GLU A 33 15.40 -4.92 2.97
N LEU A 34 15.13 -3.86 3.73
CA LEU A 34 14.06 -3.85 4.75
C LEU A 34 12.68 -4.03 4.11
N PHE A 35 12.51 -3.59 2.86
CA PHE A 35 11.25 -3.73 2.14
C PHE A 35 11.24 -4.99 1.25
N THR A 36 10.64 -6.07 1.76
CA THR A 36 10.73 -7.41 1.14
C THR A 36 9.65 -7.70 0.10
N ALA A 37 8.81 -6.72 -0.28
CA ALA A 37 7.72 -6.92 -1.24
C ALA A 37 8.22 -7.31 -2.65
N PHE A 38 9.46 -6.96 -2.99
CA PHE A 38 10.12 -7.34 -4.24
C PHE A 38 11.13 -8.48 -4.04
N SER A 39 11.08 -9.22 -2.93
CA SER A 39 12.13 -10.16 -2.52
C SER A 39 13.50 -9.46 -2.38
N VAL A 40 14.56 -10.21 -2.11
CA VAL A 40 15.93 -9.72 -1.93
C VAL A 40 16.95 -10.66 -2.60
N GLY A 41 18.17 -10.18 -2.84
CA GLY A 41 19.26 -10.97 -3.43
C GLY A 41 19.04 -11.39 -4.88
N GLN A 42 19.63 -12.53 -5.28
CA GLN A 42 19.67 -13.00 -6.68
C GLN A 42 18.31 -13.36 -7.27
N ARG A 43 17.28 -13.55 -6.43
CA ARG A 43 15.90 -13.85 -6.83
C ARG A 43 14.95 -12.68 -6.52
N ALA A 44 15.50 -11.47 -6.39
CA ALA A 44 14.70 -10.25 -6.34
C ALA A 44 13.85 -10.12 -7.62
N CYS A 45 12.68 -9.50 -7.48
CA CYS A 45 11.77 -9.26 -8.59
C CYS A 45 12.47 -8.45 -9.68
N ILE A 46 12.59 -9.05 -10.87
CA ILE A 46 13.18 -8.40 -12.05
C ILE A 46 12.42 -7.12 -12.43
N GLY A 47 11.13 -7.05 -12.12
CA GLY A 47 10.26 -5.90 -12.36
C GLY A 47 10.31 -4.80 -11.31
N ARG A 48 11.15 -4.88 -10.26
CA ARG A 48 11.18 -3.90 -9.14
C ARG A 48 11.22 -2.46 -9.63
N ARG A 49 12.20 -2.12 -10.47
CA ARG A 49 12.37 -0.75 -10.98
C ARG A 49 11.18 -0.29 -11.81
N PHE A 50 10.68 -1.15 -12.69
CA PHE A 50 9.53 -0.85 -13.53
C PHE A 50 8.28 -0.58 -12.69
N ALA A 51 7.95 -1.49 -11.76
CA ALA A 51 6.80 -1.36 -10.88
C ALA A 51 6.88 -0.11 -9.98
N THR A 52 8.07 0.22 -9.46
CA THR A 52 8.25 1.44 -8.66
C THR A 52 8.01 2.71 -9.48
N VAL A 53 8.51 2.77 -10.71
CA VAL A 53 8.29 3.92 -11.60
C VAL A 53 6.81 4.05 -11.94
N GLU A 54 6.17 2.96 -12.36
CA GLU A 54 4.76 2.96 -12.75
C GLU A 54 3.85 3.36 -11.58
N ALA A 55 4.05 2.77 -10.40
CA ALA A 55 3.28 3.12 -9.19
C ALA A 55 3.48 4.57 -8.79
N THR A 56 4.72 5.08 -8.84
CA THR A 56 5.01 6.48 -8.49
C THR A 56 4.35 7.43 -9.48
N CYS A 57 4.52 7.21 -10.79
CA CYS A 57 3.90 8.03 -11.83
C CYS A 57 2.37 8.03 -11.70
N PHE A 58 1.77 6.85 -11.56
CA PHE A 58 0.32 6.72 -11.41
C PHE A 58 -0.16 7.47 -10.16
N LEU A 59 0.40 7.18 -8.99
CA LEU A 59 -0.03 7.81 -7.73
C LEU A 59 0.16 9.32 -7.76
N THR A 60 1.28 9.83 -8.28
CA THR A 60 1.53 11.27 -8.36
C THR A 60 0.53 11.96 -9.27
N LEU A 61 0.32 11.46 -10.50
CA LEU A 61 -0.61 12.08 -11.44
C LEU A 61 -2.07 11.95 -10.97
N PHE A 62 -2.43 10.79 -10.45
CA PHE A 62 -3.78 10.52 -9.94
C PHE A 62 -4.12 11.39 -8.74
N LEU A 63 -3.25 11.45 -7.72
CA LEU A 63 -3.49 12.24 -6.51
C LEU A 63 -3.35 13.76 -6.74
N ARG A 64 -2.59 14.18 -7.75
CA ARG A 64 -2.53 15.58 -8.20
C ARG A 64 -3.88 16.06 -8.74
N ASP A 65 -4.55 15.24 -9.53
CA ASP A 65 -5.77 15.65 -10.25
C ASP A 65 -7.06 15.23 -9.53
N TRP A 66 -7.01 14.23 -8.65
CA TRP A 66 -8.20 13.64 -8.02
C TRP A 66 -8.12 13.60 -6.49
N LYS A 67 -9.27 13.74 -5.85
CA LYS A 67 -9.53 13.38 -4.45
C LYS A 67 -10.17 12.00 -4.43
N VAL A 68 -9.66 11.13 -3.55
CA VAL A 68 -10.20 9.79 -3.33
C VAL A 68 -11.02 9.81 -2.05
N LEU A 69 -12.31 9.52 -2.17
CA LEU A 69 -13.24 9.53 -1.04
C LEU A 69 -13.89 8.14 -0.88
N PRO A 70 -14.03 7.64 0.36
CA PRO A 70 -14.76 6.40 0.61
C PRO A 70 -16.26 6.61 0.40
N ILE A 71 -16.93 5.63 -0.22
CA ILE A 71 -18.39 5.58 -0.23
C ILE A 71 -18.83 4.80 1.01
N LEU A 72 -19.42 5.53 1.97
CA LEU A 72 -19.90 5.00 3.24
C LEU A 72 -21.35 4.52 3.11
N ARG A 73 -21.71 3.48 3.88
CA ARG A 73 -23.12 3.13 4.12
C ARG A 73 -23.75 4.11 5.12
N ASP A 74 -25.08 4.14 5.17
CA ASP A 74 -25.81 5.01 6.11
C ASP A 74 -25.37 4.74 7.56
N GLY A 75 -24.92 5.79 8.25
CA GLY A 75 -24.41 5.71 9.62
C GLY A 75 -23.02 5.05 9.78
N GLU A 76 -22.35 4.65 8.70
CA GLU A 76 -21.04 3.99 8.78
C GLU A 76 -19.91 4.99 9.05
N SER A 77 -19.10 4.72 10.07
CA SER A 77 -17.89 5.50 10.33
C SER A 77 -16.76 5.10 9.37
N LYS A 78 -15.78 5.99 9.16
CA LYS A 78 -14.59 5.67 8.33
C LYS A 78 -13.81 4.46 8.86
N ALA A 79 -13.78 4.25 10.18
CA ALA A 79 -13.11 3.12 10.79
C ALA A 79 -13.85 1.80 10.50
N ALA A 80 -15.19 1.81 10.63
CA ALA A 80 -16.04 0.68 10.29
C ALA A 80 -15.93 0.34 8.79
N TRP A 81 -15.93 1.37 7.92
CA TRP A 81 -15.70 1.20 6.49
C TRP A 81 -14.36 0.53 6.19
N LYS A 82 -13.28 1.02 6.82
CA LYS A 82 -11.93 0.44 6.68
C LYS A 82 -11.88 -1.03 7.10
N MET A 83 -12.51 -1.39 8.21
CA MET A 83 -12.56 -2.79 8.67
C MET A 83 -13.32 -3.68 7.70
N ARG A 84 -14.41 -3.17 7.10
CA ARG A 84 -15.22 -3.93 6.14
C ARG A 84 -14.51 -4.15 4.80
N ILE A 85 -13.78 -3.16 4.31
CA ILE A 85 -13.17 -3.21 2.96
C ILE A 85 -11.77 -3.81 2.94
N LEU A 86 -11.04 -3.81 4.07
CA LEU A 86 -9.73 -4.47 4.20
C LEU A 86 -9.87 -5.98 4.45
N ASP A 87 -10.75 -6.64 3.69
CA ASP A 87 -10.92 -8.09 3.65
C ASP A 87 -9.96 -8.68 2.61
N ALA A 88 -8.74 -8.99 3.05
CA ALA A 88 -7.67 -9.43 2.19
C ALA A 88 -7.74 -10.93 1.91
N HIS A 89 -7.53 -11.32 0.65
CA HIS A 89 -7.48 -12.72 0.23
C HIS A 89 -6.17 -12.98 -0.51
N ILE A 90 -5.56 -14.13 -0.23
CA ILE A 90 -4.32 -14.56 -0.87
C ILE A 90 -4.64 -15.79 -1.73
N VAL A 91 -4.35 -15.69 -3.03
CA VAL A 91 -4.35 -16.85 -3.94
C VAL A 91 -2.94 -17.03 -4.49
N ILE A 92 -2.59 -16.26 -5.53
CA ILE A 92 -1.21 -16.10 -6.01
C ILE A 92 -0.62 -14.79 -5.50
N THR A 93 -1.44 -13.74 -5.45
CA THR A 93 -1.11 -12.43 -4.90
C THR A 93 -2.07 -12.07 -3.76
N LEU A 94 -1.63 -11.14 -2.90
CA LEU A 94 -2.51 -10.50 -1.93
C LEU A 94 -3.45 -9.54 -2.68
N GLY A 95 -4.73 -9.85 -2.67
CA GLY A 95 -5.80 -9.03 -3.21
C GLY A 95 -6.75 -8.53 -2.14
N VAL A 96 -7.56 -7.55 -2.50
CA VAL A 96 -8.70 -7.06 -1.72
C VAL A 96 -9.93 -7.12 -2.61
N ARG A 97 -11.11 -7.24 -2.01
CA ARG A 97 -12.39 -7.21 -2.74
C ARG A 97 -12.69 -5.79 -3.25
N ASP A 98 -13.85 -5.61 -3.86
CA ASP A 98 -14.31 -4.32 -4.36
C ASP A 98 -14.30 -3.25 -3.26
N ILE A 99 -13.54 -2.17 -3.51
CA ILE A 99 -13.47 -1.01 -2.63
C ILE A 99 -14.34 0.09 -3.24
N PRO A 100 -15.49 0.42 -2.63
CA PRO A 100 -16.37 1.44 -3.16
C PRO A 100 -15.77 2.83 -2.91
N LEU A 101 -15.26 3.45 -3.97
CA LEU A 101 -14.60 4.76 -3.95
C LEU A 101 -15.32 5.74 -4.86
N ARG A 102 -15.30 7.01 -4.47
CA ARG A 102 -15.69 8.15 -5.30
C ARG A 102 -14.44 8.97 -5.62
N PHE A 103 -14.29 9.33 -6.89
CA PHE A 103 -13.22 10.21 -7.35
C PHE A 103 -13.79 11.57 -7.71
N GLU A 104 -13.26 12.61 -7.08
CA GLU A 104 -13.65 14.00 -7.37
C GLU A 104 -12.45 14.76 -7.92
N ARG A 105 -12.62 15.42 -9.07
CA ARG A 105 -11.53 16.18 -9.69
C ARG A 105 -11.17 17.40 -8.81
N ARG A 106 -9.89 17.60 -8.55
CA ARG A 106 -9.39 18.80 -7.85
C ARG A 106 -9.54 20.00 -8.77
N LYS A 107 -10.05 21.12 -8.24
CA LYS A 107 -10.01 22.41 -8.94
C LYS A 107 -8.52 22.80 -9.05
N ARG A 108 -8.06 23.08 -10.26
CA ARG A 108 -6.74 23.70 -10.45
C ARG A 108 -6.84 25.11 -9.88
N ALA A 109 -5.92 25.44 -8.96
CA ALA A 109 -5.67 26.83 -8.59
C ALA A 109 -5.02 27.56 -9.77
#